data_AF-A0A380ZW18-F1
#
_entry.id   AF-A0A380ZW18-F1
#
_cell.length_a   1.000
_cell.length_b   1.000
_cell.length_c   1.000
_cell.angle_alpha   90.00
_cell.angle_beta   90.00
_cell.angle_gamma   90.00
#
_symmetry.space_group_name_H-M   'P 1'
#
loop_
_entity.id
_entity.type
_entity.pdbx_description
1 polymer ?
#
loop_
_entity_poly.entity_id
_entity_poly.type
_entity_poly.pdbx_seq_one_letter_code
_entity_poly.pdbx_strand_id
1 'polypeptide(L)'
;MKIKKKSILITFLGIVLFSCAYDKSYQEYKIDNLSKSISDTLIFQNESDMTGVEIIIIGNVNGRGMIEFENGSGRFEKIDLVNRVDEVYKTEWYESKMLFKYQPMDSINEGNLIIKYRAF
;
A
#
# COMPACT_ATOMS: atom_id res chain seq x y z
N MET A 1 31.38 -63.29 15.70
CA MET A 1 30.27 -64.19 15.35
C MET A 1 28.96 -63.56 15.82
N LYS A 2 28.01 -63.40 14.88
CA LYS A 2 26.56 -63.12 14.99
C LYS A 2 26.08 -61.90 15.80
N ILE A 3 25.90 -60.82 15.05
CA ILE A 3 25.05 -59.64 15.28
C ILE A 3 23.58 -60.06 15.40
N LYS A 4 22.83 -59.48 16.36
CA LYS A 4 21.37 -59.31 16.21
C LYS A 4 20.96 -57.88 16.54
N LYS A 5 20.33 -57.29 15.52
CA LYS A 5 19.82 -55.94 15.36
C LYS A 5 18.76 -55.60 16.41
N LYS A 6 18.77 -54.36 16.90
CA LYS A 6 17.53 -53.63 17.19
C LYS A 6 17.58 -52.32 16.41
N SER A 7 16.83 -52.30 15.31
CA SER A 7 16.50 -51.10 14.57
C SER A 7 15.78 -50.13 15.49
N ILE A 8 16.33 -48.94 15.68
CA ILE A 8 15.57 -47.79 16.18
C ILE A 8 15.47 -46.85 14.98
N LEU A 9 14.33 -46.98 14.31
CA LEU A 9 13.83 -46.12 13.25
C LEU A 9 13.40 -44.80 13.92
N ILE A 10 14.28 -43.79 13.96
CA ILE A 10 13.89 -42.45 14.39
C ILE A 10 13.28 -41.74 13.19
N THR A 11 11.98 -41.94 13.06
CA THR A 11 11.09 -41.27 12.12
C THR A 11 10.70 -39.91 12.71
N PHE A 12 10.70 -38.88 11.85
CA PHE A 12 9.90 -37.66 11.95
C PHE A 12 10.06 -36.75 13.17
N LEU A 13 10.66 -35.57 12.95
CA LEU A 13 9.98 -34.32 13.33
C LEU A 13 10.52 -33.13 12.52
N GLY A 14 10.32 -33.17 11.20
CA GLY A 14 10.45 -31.98 10.35
C GLY A 14 9.18 -31.14 10.48
N ILE A 15 9.03 -30.41 11.58
CA ILE A 15 8.04 -29.32 11.65
C ILE A 15 8.67 -28.15 10.89
N VAL A 16 8.53 -28.18 9.57
CA VAL A 16 8.67 -26.97 8.78
C VAL A 16 7.43 -26.15 9.11
N LEU A 17 7.55 -25.26 10.10
CA LEU A 17 6.62 -24.16 10.28
C LEU A 17 6.72 -23.33 9.01
N PHE A 18 5.93 -23.68 8.00
CA PHE A 18 5.52 -22.76 6.96
C PHE A 18 4.69 -21.69 7.66
N SER A 19 5.37 -20.70 8.26
CA SER A 19 4.76 -19.41 8.50
C SER A 19 4.40 -18.87 7.13
N CYS A 20 3.16 -19.16 6.72
CA CYS A 20 2.50 -18.46 5.64
C CYS A 20 2.36 -17.02 6.14
N ALA A 21 3.39 -16.21 5.95
CA ALA A 21 3.29 -14.78 6.15
C ALA A 21 2.22 -14.31 5.15
N TYR A 22 1.06 -13.92 5.68
CA TYR A 22 -0.01 -13.35 4.88
C TYR A 22 0.49 -12.00 4.37
N ASP A 23 1.07 -11.99 3.17
CA ASP A 23 1.48 -10.75 2.56
C ASP A 23 0.23 -9.94 2.21
N LYS A 24 0.22 -8.69 2.67
CA LYS A 24 -0.85 -7.74 2.36
C LYS A 24 -0.78 -7.45 0.85
N SER A 25 -1.85 -7.74 0.13
CA SER A 25 -1.97 -7.35 -1.28
C SER A 25 -2.37 -5.88 -1.38
N TYR A 26 -1.60 -5.10 -2.15
CA TYR A 26 -1.91 -3.70 -2.46
C TYR A 26 -2.10 -3.56 -3.97
N GLN A 27 -3.02 -2.67 -4.35
CA GLN A 27 -3.09 -2.11 -5.69
C GLN A 27 -2.13 -0.92 -5.78
N GLU A 28 -1.59 -0.64 -6.97
CA GLU A 28 -0.66 0.47 -7.20
C GLU A 28 -1.20 1.43 -8.26
N TYR A 29 -1.05 2.73 -8.01
CA TYR A 29 -1.23 3.80 -8.98
C TYR A 29 0.06 4.60 -9.10
N LYS A 30 0.54 4.82 -10.31
CA LYS A 30 1.82 5.50 -10.58
C LYS A 30 1.61 6.84 -11.24
N ILE A 31 2.31 7.84 -10.74
CA ILE A 31 2.36 9.19 -11.29
C ILE A 31 3.81 9.47 -11.66
N ASP A 32 4.14 9.41 -12.95
CA ASP A 32 5.52 9.59 -13.43
C ASP A 32 5.88 11.04 -13.78
N ASN A 33 4.89 11.95 -13.77
CA ASN A 33 5.09 13.37 -14.05
C ASN A 33 4.31 14.24 -13.06
N LEU A 34 5.04 14.79 -12.10
CA LEU A 34 4.51 15.63 -11.02
C LEU A 34 4.48 17.14 -11.33
N SER A 35 4.80 17.54 -12.56
CA SER A 35 4.76 18.95 -12.98
C SER A 35 3.34 19.51 -13.16
N LYS A 36 2.33 18.64 -13.20
CA LYS A 36 0.93 19.02 -13.41
C LYS A 36 0.03 18.41 -12.34
N SER A 37 -1.07 19.10 -12.06
CA SER A 37 -2.13 18.55 -11.23
C SER A 37 -2.77 17.34 -11.90
N ILE A 38 -3.14 16.35 -11.10
CA ILE A 38 -3.84 15.13 -11.53
C ILE A 38 -5.03 14.94 -10.61
N SER A 39 -6.12 14.41 -11.15
CA SER A 39 -7.27 13.96 -10.37
C SER A 39 -7.72 12.64 -10.96
N ASP A 40 -7.89 11.63 -10.10
CA ASP A 40 -8.32 10.31 -10.54
C ASP A 40 -9.07 9.57 -9.42
N THR A 41 -9.62 8.41 -9.75
CA THR A 41 -10.38 7.54 -8.84
C THR A 41 -9.65 6.21 -8.67
N LEU A 42 -9.37 5.83 -7.42
CA LEU A 42 -8.88 4.50 -7.07
C LEU A 42 -10.06 3.59 -6.72
N ILE A 43 -10.06 2.34 -7.19
CA ILE A 43 -11.18 1.40 -7.02
C ILE A 43 -10.71 0.21 -6.17
N PHE A 44 -11.43 -0.11 -5.10
CA PHE A 44 -11.13 -1.24 -4.21
C PHE A 44 -11.84 -2.50 -4.71
N GLN A 45 -11.11 -3.62 -4.87
CA GLN A 45 -11.65 -4.86 -5.45
C GLN A 45 -12.48 -5.72 -4.47
N ASN A 46 -12.57 -5.34 -3.18
CA ASN A 46 -13.29 -6.11 -2.16
C ASN A 46 -14.14 -5.16 -1.30
N GLU A 47 -15.46 -5.14 -1.57
CA GLU A 47 -16.39 -4.17 -0.98
C GLU A 47 -17.11 -4.70 0.27
N SER A 48 -17.18 -6.03 0.47
CA SER A 48 -18.19 -6.62 1.36
C SER A 48 -18.01 -6.32 2.85
N ASP A 49 -16.82 -5.93 3.28
CA ASP A 49 -16.50 -5.71 4.72
C ASP A 49 -15.51 -4.56 4.92
N MET A 50 -15.53 -3.58 4.01
CA MET A 50 -14.60 -2.45 4.07
C MET A 50 -14.91 -1.54 5.26
N THR A 51 -13.95 -1.42 6.17
CA THR A 51 -14.03 -0.54 7.35
C THR A 51 -12.99 0.58 7.30
N GLY A 52 -11.94 0.40 6.50
CA GLY A 52 -10.93 1.41 6.30
C GLY A 52 -10.07 1.19 5.06
N VAL A 53 -9.21 2.18 4.81
CA VAL A 53 -8.18 2.13 3.78
C VAL A 53 -6.81 2.28 4.40
N GLU A 54 -5.85 1.54 3.86
CA GLU A 54 -4.43 1.78 4.07
C GLU A 54 -3.83 2.28 2.76
N ILE A 55 -3.26 3.48 2.78
CA ILE A 55 -2.63 4.15 1.65
C ILE A 55 -1.15 4.30 1.96
N ILE A 56 -0.28 3.97 1.02
CA ILE A 56 1.16 4.17 1.12
C ILE A 56 1.59 5.06 -0.04
N ILE A 57 2.21 6.19 0.26
CA ILE A 57 2.69 7.16 -0.73
C ILE A 57 4.21 7.12 -0.72
N ILE A 58 4.80 6.65 -1.82
CA ILE A 58 6.25 6.48 -1.96
C ILE A 58 6.72 7.21 -3.21
N GLY A 59 7.78 7.98 -3.12
CA GLY A 59 8.43 8.53 -4.30
C GLY A 59 9.29 9.74 -4.02
N ASN A 60 9.58 10.50 -5.07
CA ASN A 60 10.33 11.73 -4.97
C ASN A 60 9.65 12.83 -5.80
N VAL A 61 9.26 13.89 -5.10
CA VAL A 61 8.61 15.09 -5.66
C VAL A 61 9.63 16.09 -6.20
N ASN A 62 10.88 16.10 -5.68
CA ASN A 62 11.88 17.13 -5.97
C ASN A 62 11.34 18.57 -5.85
N GLY A 63 10.60 18.82 -4.77
CA GLY A 63 9.90 20.09 -4.52
C GLY A 63 8.81 19.88 -3.49
N ARG A 64 7.76 20.70 -3.56
CA ARG A 64 6.56 20.54 -2.73
C ARG A 64 5.33 20.30 -3.58
N GLY A 65 4.51 19.36 -3.13
CA GLY A 65 3.20 19.07 -3.68
C GLY A 65 2.23 18.72 -2.57
N MET A 66 0.97 18.52 -2.93
CA MET A 66 -0.07 18.13 -2.01
C MET A 66 -0.91 17.04 -2.67
N ILE A 67 -1.26 16.01 -1.91
CA ILE A 67 -2.32 15.07 -2.29
C ILE A 67 -3.51 15.27 -1.38
N GLU A 68 -4.70 15.27 -1.98
CA GLU A 68 -5.99 15.30 -1.29
C GLU A 68 -6.73 14.00 -1.59
N PHE A 69 -7.29 13.34 -0.57
CA PHE A 69 -8.16 12.17 -0.72
C PHE A 69 -9.57 12.48 -0.20
N GLU A 70 -10.61 12.11 -0.94
CA GLU A 70 -12.01 12.37 -0.59
C GLU A 70 -12.69 11.14 0.02
N ASN A 71 -13.14 11.23 1.27
CA ASN A 71 -13.59 10.09 2.08
C ASN A 71 -15.05 9.63 1.89
N GLY A 72 -15.64 9.88 0.72
CA GLY A 72 -17.04 9.56 0.39
C GLY A 72 -18.08 10.51 1.03
N SER A 73 -17.71 11.22 2.09
CA SER A 73 -18.57 12.23 2.73
C SER A 73 -18.37 13.64 2.16
N GLY A 74 -17.60 13.79 1.08
CA GLY A 74 -17.18 15.08 0.53
C GLY A 74 -16.10 15.78 1.37
N ARG A 75 -15.53 15.11 2.38
CA ARG A 75 -14.42 15.64 3.18
C ARG A 75 -13.10 15.19 2.57
N PHE A 76 -12.17 16.14 2.47
CA PHE A 76 -10.86 15.92 1.91
C PHE A 76 -9.81 15.91 3.00
N GLU A 77 -9.00 14.86 3.02
CA GLU A 77 -7.80 14.77 3.84
C GLU A 77 -6.59 15.14 2.98
N LYS A 78 -5.77 16.05 3.49
CA LYS A 78 -4.64 16.62 2.76
C LYS A 78 -3.32 16.10 3.31
N ILE A 79 -2.41 15.75 2.42
CA ILE A 79 -1.08 15.28 2.74
C ILE A 79 -0.08 16.14 1.98
N ASP A 80 0.74 16.87 2.72
CA ASP A 80 1.85 17.64 2.17
C ASP A 80 2.99 16.69 1.80
N LEU A 81 3.51 16.86 0.59
CA LEU A 81 4.58 16.04 0.03
C LEU A 81 5.81 16.92 -0.17
N VAL A 82 6.94 16.55 0.44
CA VAL A 82 8.16 17.35 0.39
C VAL A 82 9.35 16.47 0.03
N ASN A 83 10.00 16.78 -1.10
CA ASN A 83 11.14 16.02 -1.62
C ASN A 83 10.83 14.51 -1.68
N ARG A 84 11.53 13.68 -0.91
CA ARG A 84 11.29 12.25 -0.82
C ARG A 84 10.17 11.96 0.18
N VAL A 85 9.21 11.14 -0.25
CA VAL A 85 8.08 10.71 0.56
C VAL A 85 8.08 9.18 0.69
N ASP A 86 7.79 8.71 1.90
CA ASP A 86 7.57 7.30 2.22
C ASP A 86 6.63 7.25 3.44
N GLU A 87 5.35 7.51 3.19
CA GLU A 87 4.34 7.74 4.22
C GLU A 87 3.24 6.68 4.15
N VAL A 88 2.76 6.26 5.32
CA VAL A 88 1.65 5.32 5.47
C VAL A 88 0.49 6.04 6.15
N TYR A 89 -0.65 6.01 5.49
CA TYR A 89 -1.89 6.60 5.98
C TYR A 89 -2.96 5.53 6.17
N LYS A 90 -3.71 5.63 7.27
CA LYS A 90 -4.81 4.74 7.59
C LYS A 90 -5.99 5.55 8.09
N THR A 91 -7.15 5.31 7.51
CA THR A 91 -8.37 5.99 7.92
C THR A 91 -9.58 5.09 7.72
N GLU A 92 -10.67 5.40 8.43
CA GLU A 92 -11.96 4.76 8.23
C GLU A 92 -12.53 5.14 6.87
N TRP A 93 -13.14 4.17 6.19
CA TRP A 93 -13.63 4.34 4.84
C TRP A 93 -14.63 3.26 4.50
N TYR A 94 -15.74 3.65 3.87
CA TYR A 94 -16.89 2.77 3.64
C TYR A 94 -17.36 2.79 2.19
N GLU A 95 -16.62 3.45 1.29
CA GLU A 95 -16.88 3.46 -0.15
C GLU A 95 -15.86 2.62 -0.92
N SER A 96 -16.32 1.94 -1.99
CA SER A 96 -15.47 1.14 -2.84
C SER A 96 -14.60 1.92 -3.82
N LYS A 97 -14.68 3.26 -3.77
CA LYS A 97 -13.86 4.17 -4.55
C LYS A 97 -13.27 5.25 -3.66
N MET A 98 -12.16 5.80 -4.12
CA MET A 98 -11.51 6.96 -3.50
C MET A 98 -11.10 7.93 -4.58
N LEU A 99 -11.65 9.14 -4.55
CA LEU A 99 -11.14 10.23 -5.37
C LEU A 99 -9.87 10.75 -4.73
N PHE A 100 -8.85 10.96 -5.55
CA PHE A 100 -7.68 11.70 -5.13
C PHE A 100 -7.33 12.80 -6.13
N LYS A 101 -6.64 13.80 -5.60
CA LYS A 101 -6.11 14.91 -6.37
C LYS A 101 -4.69 15.20 -5.94
N TYR A 102 -3.77 15.20 -6.89
CA TYR A 102 -2.42 15.71 -6.71
C TYR A 102 -2.33 17.14 -7.26
N GLN A 103 -1.61 18.01 -6.56
CA GLN A 103 -1.33 19.38 -6.99
C GLN A 103 0.12 19.77 -6.65
N PRO A 104 0.94 20.17 -7.64
CA PRO A 104 2.24 20.77 -7.36
C PRO A 104 2.07 22.13 -6.67
N MET A 105 2.87 22.39 -5.64
CA MET A 105 2.90 23.68 -4.93
C MET A 105 4.06 24.56 -5.38
N ASP A 106 5.14 23.94 -5.86
CA ASP A 106 6.29 24.60 -6.48
C ASP A 106 6.43 24.16 -7.95
N SER A 107 7.34 24.80 -8.69
CA SER A 107 7.74 24.36 -10.04
C SER A 107 8.54 23.06 -9.96
N ILE A 108 7.86 21.92 -10.17
CA ILE A 108 8.46 20.58 -10.18
C ILE A 108 8.82 20.20 -11.62
N ASN A 109 10.11 20.01 -11.90
CA ASN A 109 10.61 19.67 -13.24
C ASN A 109 10.67 18.15 -13.47
N GLU A 110 10.83 17.38 -12.40
CA GLU A 110 10.98 15.92 -12.44
C GLU A 110 10.52 15.33 -11.11
N GLY A 111 9.86 14.17 -11.15
CA GLY A 111 9.46 13.48 -9.93
C GLY A 111 8.41 12.41 -10.21
N ASN A 112 8.34 11.44 -9.31
CA ASN A 112 7.39 10.35 -9.38
C ASN A 112 6.77 10.05 -8.02
N LEU A 113 5.54 9.55 -8.04
CA LEU A 113 4.85 9.02 -6.88
C LEU A 113 4.20 7.68 -7.22
N ILE A 114 4.22 6.78 -6.26
CA ILE A 114 3.49 5.53 -6.26
C ILE A 114 2.53 5.59 -5.07
N ILE A 115 1.24 5.49 -5.36
CA ILE A 115 0.19 5.37 -4.36
C ILE A 115 -0.18 3.90 -4.31
N LYS A 116 0.17 3.22 -3.21
CA LYS A 116 -0.30 1.86 -2.95
C LYS A 116 -1.51 1.92 -2.05
N TYR A 117 -2.52 1.11 -2.32
CA TYR A 117 -3.77 1.17 -1.57
C TYR A 117 -4.44 -0.19 -1.42
N ARG A 118 -5.11 -0.38 -0.29
CA ARG A 118 -5.98 -1.54 -0.03
C ARG A 118 -7.08 -1.18 0.96
N ALA A 119 -8.22 -1.84 0.82
CA ALA A 119 -9.26 -1.88 1.85
C ALA A 119 -8.88 -2.87 2.96
N PHE A 120 -9.38 -2.65 4.18
CA PHE A 120 -9.30 -3.60 5.29
C PHE A 120 -10.55 -3.59 6.16
#